data_AF-A0A9E3XF88-F1
#
_entry.id   AF-A0A9E3XF88-F1
#
_cell.length_a   1.000
_cell.length_b   1.000
_cell.length_c   1.000
_cell.angle_alpha   90.00
_cell.angle_beta   90.00
_cell.angle_gamma   90.00
#
_symmetry.space_group_name_H-M   'P 1'
#
loop_
_entity.id
_entity.type
_entity.pdbx_description
1 polymer ?
#
loop_
_entity_poly.entity_id
_entity_poly.type
_entity_poly.pdbx_seq_one_letter_code
_entity_poly.pdbx_strand_id
1 'polypeptide(L)'
;RIYNPVNYQKVSRGNPFTVQGVAVSGVNPVERVEIGLVKVKGRNEPDGNIVWQDARIFDRPGSAARPTYDDSDGTAFSEALGRINANPWPAPFVWCQWEFDLQVPDAEGKYGVYARATDSAGNVQPMDELTALENADGNNSIHRLIIQAE
;
A
#
# COMPACT_ATOMS: atom_id res chain seq x y z
N ARG A 1 -0.18 -1.41 -3.72
CA ARG A 1 -1.24 -2.43 -3.95
C ARG A 1 -2.02 -2.67 -2.67
N ILE A 2 -3.35 -2.70 -2.78
CA ILE A 2 -4.28 -3.00 -1.68
C ILE A 2 -4.48 -4.52 -1.63
N TYR A 3 -4.46 -5.13 -0.44
CA TYR A 3 -4.82 -6.54 -0.25
C TYR A 3 -6.01 -6.72 0.69
N ASN A 4 -6.33 -5.72 1.51
CA ASN A 4 -7.52 -5.65 2.35
C ASN A 4 -8.09 -4.23 2.22
N PRO A 5 -9.36 -4.01 1.85
CA PRO A 5 -10.38 -5.01 1.58
C PRO A 5 -10.15 -5.73 0.25
N VAL A 6 -10.97 -6.73 -0.05
CA VAL A 6 -11.05 -7.34 -1.39
C VAL A 6 -12.06 -6.61 -2.28
N ASN A 7 -11.95 -6.80 -3.60
CA ASN A 7 -12.86 -6.15 -4.54
C ASN A 7 -14.31 -6.61 -4.32
N TYR A 8 -15.23 -5.65 -4.31
CA TYR A 8 -16.64 -5.75 -3.94
C TYR A 8 -16.93 -6.24 -2.52
N GLN A 9 -15.99 -6.09 -1.59
CA GLN A 9 -16.27 -6.36 -0.18
C GLN A 9 -17.40 -5.47 0.34
N LYS A 10 -18.37 -6.10 0.99
CA LYS A 10 -19.46 -5.44 1.71
C LYS A 10 -18.92 -4.91 3.03
N VAL A 11 -19.22 -3.66 3.35
CA VAL A 11 -18.81 -2.98 4.58
C VAL A 11 -20.00 -2.24 5.17
N SER A 12 -20.05 -2.16 6.49
CA SER A 12 -21.12 -1.45 7.18
C SER A 12 -20.97 0.05 6.99
N ARG A 13 -22.04 0.71 6.56
CA ARG A 13 -22.12 2.18 6.47
C ARG A 13 -21.79 2.84 7.81
N GLY A 14 -21.11 3.98 7.74
CA GLY A 14 -20.76 4.79 8.92
C GLY A 14 -19.72 4.18 9.86
N ASN A 15 -19.33 2.92 9.67
CA ASN A 15 -18.34 2.25 10.51
C ASN A 15 -16.95 2.32 9.85
N PRO A 16 -15.91 2.73 10.58
CA PRO A 16 -14.56 2.69 10.06
C PRO A 16 -14.09 1.25 9.87
N PHE A 17 -13.21 1.04 8.89
CA PHE A 17 -12.46 -0.20 8.78
C PHE A 17 -11.05 0.07 8.24
N THR A 18 -10.12 -0.82 8.54
CA THR A 18 -8.72 -0.66 8.12
C THR A 18 -8.51 -1.19 6.71
N VAL A 19 -8.06 -0.31 5.82
CA VAL A 19 -7.53 -0.63 4.50
C VAL A 19 -6.04 -0.88 4.65
N GLN A 20 -5.53 -1.96 4.07
CA GLN A 20 -4.14 -2.35 4.15
C GLN A 20 -3.57 -2.76 2.79
N GLY A 21 -2.26 -2.55 2.66
CA GLY A 21 -1.56 -2.93 1.46
C GLY A 21 -0.05 -2.91 1.60
N VAL A 22 0.58 -3.12 0.45
CA VAL A 22 2.03 -3.05 0.28
C VAL A 22 2.40 -2.03 -0.79
N ALA A 23 3.57 -1.42 -0.68
CA ALA A 23 4.14 -0.55 -1.69
C ALA A 23 5.64 -0.85 -1.86
N VAL A 24 6.17 -0.65 -3.05
CA VAL A 24 7.59 -0.86 -3.35
C VAL A 24 7.99 0.10 -4.46
N SER A 25 9.22 0.60 -4.39
CA SER A 25 9.93 1.22 -5.50
C SER A 25 11.31 0.56 -5.60
N GLY A 26 11.93 0.60 -6.79
CA GLY A 26 13.11 -0.19 -7.08
C GLY A 26 14.32 0.19 -6.21
N VAL A 27 14.89 1.37 -6.48
CA VAL A 27 16.11 1.86 -5.79
C VAL A 27 15.82 2.94 -4.75
N ASN A 28 14.63 3.53 -4.80
CA ASN A 28 14.21 4.56 -3.86
C ASN A 28 13.23 3.95 -2.87
N PRO A 29 13.33 4.23 -1.56
CA PRO A 29 12.28 3.86 -0.62
C PRO A 29 10.96 4.55 -0.95
N VAL A 30 9.86 3.89 -0.61
CA VAL A 30 8.54 4.53 -0.56
C VAL A 30 8.51 5.51 0.61
N GLU A 31 8.22 6.78 0.31
CA GLU A 31 8.13 7.85 1.31
C GLU A 31 6.70 8.15 1.72
N ARG A 32 5.74 7.94 0.81
CA ARG A 32 4.32 8.25 1.04
C ARG A 32 3.43 7.25 0.33
N VAL A 33 2.34 6.89 1.00
CA VAL A 33 1.22 6.17 0.39
C VAL A 33 -0.03 6.99 0.63
N GLU A 34 -0.81 7.24 -0.41
CA GLU A 34 -2.06 7.99 -0.35
C GLU A 34 -3.25 7.10 -0.71
N ILE A 35 -4.34 7.25 0.03
CA ILE A 35 -5.61 6.58 -0.17
C ILE A 35 -6.67 7.57 -0.62
N GLY A 36 -7.36 7.19 -1.69
CA GLY A 36 -8.46 7.94 -2.25
C GLY A 36 -9.78 7.19 -2.11
N LEU A 37 -10.84 7.90 -1.73
CA LEU A 37 -12.20 7.36 -1.72
C LEU A 37 -13.10 8.26 -2.57
N VAL A 38 -13.88 7.65 -3.46
CA VAL A 38 -14.87 8.37 -4.26
C VAL A 38 -16.05 7.45 -4.57
N LYS A 39 -17.27 8.01 -4.59
CA LYS A 39 -18.46 7.27 -5.03
C LYS A 39 -18.28 6.86 -6.49
N VAL A 40 -18.78 5.69 -6.87
CA VAL A 40 -18.72 5.24 -8.26
C VAL A 40 -20.11 5.13 -8.88
N LYS A 41 -20.18 5.45 -10.17
CA LYS A 41 -21.38 5.32 -11.01
C LYS A 41 -21.17 4.31 -12.13
N GLY A 42 -22.26 3.80 -12.69
CA GLY A 42 -22.24 2.93 -13.87
C GLY A 42 -21.30 1.73 -13.73
N ARG A 43 -20.41 1.55 -14.72
CA ARG A 43 -19.41 0.46 -14.78
C ARG A 43 -18.17 0.73 -13.91
N ASN A 44 -18.38 1.29 -12.72
CA ASN A 44 -17.31 1.73 -11.83
C ASN A 44 -16.53 2.91 -12.42
N GLU A 45 -17.16 4.05 -12.63
CA GLU A 45 -16.46 5.32 -12.93
C GLU A 45 -16.51 6.22 -11.71
N PRO A 46 -15.43 6.97 -11.38
CA PRO A 46 -15.48 8.01 -10.34
C PRO A 46 -16.62 8.98 -10.58
N ASP A 47 -17.44 9.23 -9.56
CA ASP A 47 -18.46 10.28 -9.58
C ASP A 47 -17.95 11.53 -8.86
N GLY A 48 -16.90 12.14 -9.43
CA GLY A 48 -16.26 13.33 -8.90
C GLY A 48 -14.75 13.17 -8.70
N ASN A 49 -14.17 14.11 -7.97
CA ASN A 49 -12.74 14.14 -7.69
C ASN A 49 -12.37 13.14 -6.58
N ILE A 50 -11.19 12.53 -6.73
CA ILE A 50 -10.61 11.71 -5.67
C ILE A 50 -9.91 12.64 -4.67
N VAL A 51 -10.35 12.60 -3.41
CA VAL A 51 -9.67 13.26 -2.30
C VAL A 51 -8.66 12.28 -1.71
N TRP A 52 -7.38 12.66 -1.75
CA TRP A 52 -6.27 11.83 -1.28
C TRP A 52 -5.92 12.14 0.18
N GLN A 53 -5.63 11.09 0.94
CA GLN A 53 -5.22 11.18 2.34
C GLN A 53 -4.04 10.24 2.59
N ASP A 54 -3.14 10.64 3.48
CA ASP A 54 -1.94 9.85 3.78
C ASP A 54 -2.30 8.59 4.59
N ALA A 55 -1.79 7.46 4.14
CA ALA A 55 -1.75 6.22 4.89
C ALA A 55 -0.52 6.17 5.80
N ARG A 56 -0.65 5.44 6.91
CA ARG A 56 0.48 5.15 7.79
C ARG A 56 1.31 4.02 7.18
N ILE A 57 2.63 4.22 7.06
CA ILE A 57 3.59 3.18 6.70
C ILE A 57 4.20 2.62 7.99
N PHE A 58 4.12 1.31 8.24
CA PHE A 58 4.45 0.73 9.56
C PHE A 58 5.31 -0.53 9.56
N ASP A 59 5.41 -1.28 8.47
CA ASP A 59 6.38 -2.38 8.36
C ASP A 59 7.28 -2.12 7.16
N ARG A 60 8.56 -1.91 7.43
CA ARG A 60 9.61 -1.78 6.41
C ARG A 60 10.57 -2.90 6.77
N PRO A 61 10.65 -4.02 6.03
CA PRO A 61 11.52 -5.12 6.39
C PRO A 61 12.94 -4.58 6.61
N GLY A 62 13.37 -4.63 7.88
CA GLY A 62 14.42 -3.78 8.44
C GLY A 62 14.05 -3.14 9.79
N SER A 63 12.75 -2.99 10.10
CA SER A 63 12.23 -2.56 11.41
C SER A 63 11.82 -3.72 12.32
N ALA A 64 12.10 -4.97 11.93
CA ALA A 64 11.87 -6.11 12.78
C ALA A 64 12.72 -5.96 14.05
N ALA A 65 12.09 -5.48 15.11
CA ALA A 65 12.51 -5.81 16.46
C ALA A 65 12.65 -7.34 16.50
N ARG A 66 13.88 -7.80 16.72
CA ARG A 66 14.30 -9.20 16.78
C ARG A 66 13.24 -10.09 17.46
N PRO A 67 12.89 -11.28 16.94
CA PRO A 67 12.82 -12.43 17.82
C PRO A 67 14.24 -12.60 18.39
N THR A 68 14.41 -12.50 19.70
CA THR A 68 15.70 -12.84 20.34
C THR A 68 15.95 -14.32 20.12
N TYR A 69 16.59 -14.68 19.01
CA TYR A 69 17.21 -15.99 18.87
C TYR A 69 18.51 -15.93 19.68
N ASP A 70 18.67 -16.88 20.59
CA ASP A 70 19.86 -17.04 21.43
C ASP A 70 20.86 -17.91 20.67
N ASP A 71 21.83 -17.27 20.01
CA ASP A 71 22.86 -17.90 19.18
C ASP A 71 24.09 -18.29 20.04
N SER A 72 23.89 -19.06 21.13
CA SER A 72 24.97 -19.43 22.07
C SER A 72 26.14 -20.21 21.45
N ASP A 73 26.01 -20.65 20.19
CA ASP A 73 26.94 -21.56 19.53
C ASP A 73 27.68 -20.88 18.35
N GLY A 74 27.67 -19.54 18.33
CA GLY A 74 28.09 -18.69 17.22
C GLY A 74 29.30 -19.18 16.43
N THR A 75 29.16 -19.20 15.09
CA THR A 75 30.20 -18.92 14.08
C THR A 75 29.71 -19.29 12.67
N ALA A 76 28.87 -18.45 12.05
CA ALA A 76 28.87 -18.22 10.58
C ALA A 76 27.70 -17.33 10.11
N PHE A 77 26.53 -17.38 10.75
CA PHE A 77 25.35 -16.64 10.27
C PHE A 77 25.18 -15.24 10.88
N SER A 78 25.80 -14.96 12.03
CA SER A 78 25.68 -13.69 12.76
C SER A 78 26.48 -12.54 12.15
N GLU A 79 27.63 -12.79 11.51
CA GLU A 79 28.42 -11.73 10.86
C GLU A 79 27.79 -11.23 9.56
N ALA A 80 27.12 -12.12 8.80
CA ALA A 80 26.37 -11.75 7.61
C ALA A 80 25.14 -10.90 7.95
N LEU A 81 24.40 -11.26 9.01
CA LEU A 81 23.24 -10.49 9.49
C LEU A 81 23.63 -9.22 10.25
N GLY A 82 24.78 -9.20 10.93
CA GLY A 82 25.30 -8.02 11.63
C GLY A 82 25.64 -6.86 10.69
N ARG A 83 26.03 -7.15 9.44
CA ARG A 83 26.24 -6.14 8.39
C ARG A 83 24.94 -5.72 7.68
N ILE A 84 23.94 -6.59 7.65
CA ILE A 84 22.60 -6.30 7.08
C ILE A 84 21.77 -5.42 8.04
N ASN A 85 21.94 -5.62 9.36
CA ASN A 85 21.16 -4.93 10.39
C ASN A 85 21.71 -3.56 10.83
N ALA A 86 22.86 -3.16 10.29
CA ALA A 86 23.51 -1.88 10.65
C ALA A 86 23.13 -0.72 9.72
N ASN A 87 22.25 -0.93 8.72
CA ASN A 87 21.74 0.15 7.90
C ASN A 87 20.38 0.61 8.45
N PRO A 88 20.34 1.63 9.34
CA PRO A 88 19.08 2.28 9.67
C PRO A 88 18.62 2.90 8.37
N TRP A 89 17.47 2.43 7.88
CA TRP A 89 16.56 3.17 7.02
C TRP A 89 17.14 4.26 6.08
N PRO A 90 16.97 4.15 4.75
CA PRO A 90 16.03 3.26 4.07
C PRO A 90 16.68 1.94 3.62
N ALA A 91 15.91 0.85 3.68
CA ALA A 91 16.22 -0.39 2.97
C ALA A 91 15.46 -0.36 1.63
N PRO A 92 16.02 0.26 0.57
CA PRO A 92 15.28 0.59 -0.65
C PRO A 92 14.76 -0.64 -1.41
N PHE A 93 15.36 -1.81 -1.17
CA PHE A 93 15.08 -3.03 -1.93
C PHE A 93 13.99 -3.89 -1.33
N VAL A 94 13.30 -3.43 -0.28
CA VAL A 94 12.18 -4.17 0.31
C VAL A 94 10.90 -3.34 0.29
N TRP A 95 9.77 -4.03 0.08
CA TRP A 95 8.45 -3.42 0.17
C TRP A 95 8.22 -2.77 1.53
N CYS A 96 7.19 -1.93 1.65
CA CYS A 96 6.66 -1.52 2.94
C CYS A 96 5.18 -1.87 3.04
N GLN A 97 4.72 -2.18 4.24
CA GLN A 97 3.29 -2.26 4.56
C GLN A 97 2.76 -0.90 4.97
N TRP A 98 1.50 -0.67 4.63
CA TRP A 98 0.78 0.53 4.98
C TRP A 98 -0.66 0.21 5.39
N GLU A 99 -1.24 1.07 6.22
CA GLU A 99 -2.63 1.00 6.66
C GLU A 99 -3.29 2.38 6.67
N PHE A 100 -4.60 2.37 6.49
CA PHE A 100 -5.42 3.56 6.57
C PHE A 100 -6.78 3.20 7.18
N ASP A 101 -7.17 3.89 8.25
CA ASP A 101 -8.50 3.75 8.82
C ASP A 101 -9.50 4.54 7.98
N LEU A 102 -10.22 3.82 7.13
CA LEU A 102 -11.17 4.41 6.20
C LEU A 102 -12.52 4.57 6.87
N GLN A 103 -12.98 5.81 6.98
CA GLN A 103 -14.35 6.12 7.37
C GLN A 103 -15.30 5.78 6.21
N VAL A 104 -16.17 4.79 6.40
CA VAL A 104 -17.18 4.43 5.39
C VAL A 104 -18.27 5.51 5.35
N PRO A 105 -18.65 6.02 4.17
CA PRO A 105 -19.75 6.96 4.05
C PRO A 105 -21.09 6.37 4.54
N ASP A 106 -21.93 7.21 5.14
CA ASP A 106 -23.27 6.80 5.61
C ASP A 106 -24.24 6.49 4.46
N ALA A 107 -23.96 7.04 3.27
CA ALA A 107 -24.78 6.81 2.09
C ALA A 107 -24.47 5.43 1.50
N GLU A 108 -25.53 4.66 1.25
CA GLU A 108 -25.45 3.39 0.53
C GLU A 108 -24.86 3.59 -0.87
N GLY A 109 -24.09 2.59 -1.31
CA GLY A 109 -23.63 2.51 -2.69
C GLY A 109 -22.25 1.92 -2.83
N LYS A 110 -21.75 1.98 -4.06
CA LYS A 110 -20.41 1.54 -4.40
C LYS A 110 -19.43 2.69 -4.28
N TYR A 111 -18.27 2.40 -3.70
CA TYR A 111 -17.18 3.36 -3.57
C TYR A 111 -15.89 2.74 -4.12
N GLY A 112 -15.16 3.54 -4.89
CA GLY A 112 -13.83 3.17 -5.35
C GLY A 112 -12.80 3.56 -4.29
N VAL A 113 -11.99 2.59 -3.89
CA VAL A 113 -10.82 2.80 -3.04
C VAL A 113 -9.59 2.73 -3.94
N TYR A 114 -8.80 3.80 -3.90
CA TYR A 114 -7.60 3.99 -4.71
C TYR A 114 -6.39 4.03 -3.79
N ALA A 115 -5.28 3.46 -4.21
CA ALA A 115 -4.01 3.55 -3.50
C ALA A 115 -2.87 3.88 -4.46
N ARG A 116 -2.09 4.91 -4.12
CA ARG A 116 -0.88 5.30 -4.86
C ARG A 116 0.30 5.50 -3.92
N ALA A 117 1.50 5.17 -4.38
CA ALA A 117 2.75 5.43 -3.68
C ALA A 117 3.55 6.55 -4.35
N THR A 118 4.29 7.31 -3.54
CA THR A 118 5.37 8.21 -3.95
C THR A 118 6.68 7.68 -3.36
N ASP A 119 7.74 7.62 -4.16
CA ASP A 119 9.08 7.26 -3.70
C ASP A 119 9.93 8.49 -3.34
N SER A 120 11.07 8.30 -2.67
CA SER A 120 11.91 9.42 -2.21
C SER A 120 12.59 10.24 -3.32
N ALA A 121 12.43 9.86 -4.59
CA ALA A 121 12.84 10.67 -5.73
C ALA A 121 11.66 11.49 -6.30
N GLY A 122 10.48 11.40 -5.68
CA GLY A 122 9.26 12.07 -6.12
C GLY A 122 8.53 11.34 -7.25
N ASN A 123 8.87 10.09 -7.56
CA ASN A 123 8.14 9.33 -8.57
C ASN A 123 6.78 8.91 -8.03
N VAL A 124 5.72 9.23 -8.78
CA VAL A 124 4.32 8.90 -8.43
C VAL A 124 3.75 7.93 -9.45
N GLN A 125 2.97 6.95 -8.99
CA GLN A 125 2.27 6.02 -9.87
C GLN A 125 1.29 6.75 -10.82
N PRO A 126 1.19 6.32 -12.10
CA PRO A 126 0.25 6.90 -13.05
C PRO A 126 -1.21 6.54 -12.73
N MET A 127 -2.13 7.48 -13.00
CA MET A 127 -3.59 7.27 -12.84
C MET A 127 -4.19 6.38 -13.91
N ASP A 128 -3.73 6.55 -15.16
CA ASP A 128 -4.25 5.77 -16.28
C ASP A 128 -3.65 4.37 -16.27
N GLU A 129 -4.50 3.36 -16.48
CA GLU A 129 -4.00 2.02 -16.73
C GLU A 129 -3.14 2.05 -17.99
N LEU A 130 -1.90 1.56 -17.87
CA LEU A 130 -1.06 1.19 -19.01
C LEU A 130 -1.75 0.02 -19.75
N THR A 131 -2.79 0.34 -20.52
CA THR A 131 -3.62 -0.60 -21.29
C THR A 131 -3.08 -0.86 -22.70
N ALA A 132 -1.98 -0.21 -23.08
CA ALA A 132 -1.34 -0.47 -24.36
C ALA A 132 -0.48 -1.73 -24.25
N LEU A 133 -0.87 -2.75 -25.02
CA LEU A 133 -0.34 -4.11 -25.17
C LEU A 133 1.12 -4.22 -25.66
N GLU A 134 2.06 -3.47 -25.09
CA GLU A 134 3.50 -3.65 -25.31
C GLU A 134 4.21 -3.59 -23.96
N ASN A 135 4.43 -4.76 -23.34
CA ASN A 135 5.08 -5.00 -22.04
C ASN A 135 4.15 -4.87 -20.80
N ALA A 136 3.38 -5.92 -20.53
CA ALA A 136 2.63 -6.09 -19.27
C ALA A 136 3.55 -6.22 -18.02
N ASP A 137 4.86 -6.33 -18.23
CA ASP A 137 5.86 -6.32 -17.18
C ASP A 137 6.01 -4.91 -16.60
N GLY A 138 5.78 -4.78 -15.29
CA GLY A 138 5.96 -3.50 -14.59
C GLY A 138 4.76 -2.56 -14.61
N ASN A 139 3.54 -3.07 -14.87
CA ASN A 139 2.33 -2.27 -14.68
C ASN A 139 2.25 -1.75 -13.23
N ASN A 140 2.51 -0.45 -13.08
CA ASN A 140 2.52 0.27 -11.81
C ASN A 140 1.39 1.30 -11.74
N SER A 141 0.32 1.13 -12.54
CA SER A 141 -0.85 1.99 -12.48
C SER A 141 -1.48 1.94 -11.08
N ILE A 142 -2.18 3.00 -10.69
CA ILE A 142 -2.84 3.09 -9.38
C ILE A 142 -3.76 1.89 -9.16
N HIS A 143 -3.58 1.22 -8.02
CA HIS A 143 -4.42 0.08 -7.70
C HIS A 143 -5.77 0.57 -7.21
N ARG A 144 -6.81 -0.01 -7.76
CA ARG A 144 -8.19 0.34 -7.49
C ARG A 144 -9.00 -0.90 -7.17
N LEU A 145 -9.87 -0.79 -6.17
CA LEU A 145 -10.94 -1.75 -5.91
C LEU A 145 -12.25 -1.04 -5.59
N ILE A 146 -13.34 -1.79 -5.59
CA ILE A 146 -14.66 -1.33 -5.18
C ILE A 146 -15.02 -1.92 -3.83
N ILE A 147 -15.63 -1.13 -2.95
CA ILE A 147 -16.36 -1.60 -1.77
C ILE A 147 -17.84 -1.28 -1.94
N GLN A 148 -18.69 -2.06 -1.26
CA GLN A 148 -20.13 -1.84 -1.22
C GLN A 148 -20.52 -1.46 0.21
N ALA A 149 -20.92 -0.21 0.41
CA ALA A 149 -21.44 0.26 1.68
C ALA A 149 -22.93 -0.06 1.77
N GLU A 150 -23.32 -0.90 2.73
CA GLU A 150 -24.69 -1.34 3.01
C GLU A 150 -25.01 -1.35 4.51
#